data_AF-A0A2V9CF69-F1
#
_entry.id   AF-A0A2V9CF69-F1
#
_cell.length_a   1.000
_cell.length_b   1.000
_cell.length_c   1.000
_cell.angle_alpha   90.00
_cell.angle_beta   90.00
_cell.angle_gamma   90.00
#
_symmetry.space_group_name_H-M   'P 1'
#
loop_
_entity.id
_entity.type
_entity.pdbx_description
1 polymer ?
#
loop_
_entity_poly.entity_id
_entity_poly.type
_entity_poly.pdbx_seq_one_letter_code
_entity_poly.pdbx_strand_id
1 'polypeptide(L)'
;MFESLDVIVTPTSPVATAPPTISDFDAAYKEPSFPNDPNDIRRLVLRNTSPFDKYGLPTVSVPCGYTRTGLPMGLQIAASPGEDAVAHGVAQAKTKIG
;
A
#
# COMPACT_ATOMS: atom_id res chain seq x y z
N MET A 1 14.59 -2.70 13.30
CA MET A 1 13.25 -3.23 12.91
C MET A 1 13.38 -4.58 12.23
N PHE A 2 14.06 -4.66 11.08
CA PHE A 2 14.33 -5.94 10.40
C PHE A 2 15.36 -6.84 11.11
N GLU A 3 15.95 -6.40 12.22
CA GLU A 3 16.80 -7.23 13.08
C GLU A 3 16.08 -8.46 13.65
N SER A 4 14.74 -8.42 13.73
CA SER A 4 13.93 -9.50 14.30
C SER A 4 12.73 -9.91 13.43
N LEU A 5 12.60 -9.33 12.24
CA LEU A 5 11.46 -9.55 11.34
C LEU A 5 11.98 -9.77 9.92
N ASP A 6 11.50 -10.83 9.26
CA ASP A 6 11.86 -11.10 7.86
C ASP A 6 11.05 -10.24 6.89
N VAL A 7 9.78 -9.98 7.22
CA VAL A 7 8.87 -9.18 6.40
C VAL A 7 7.93 -8.34 7.26
N ILE A 8 7.47 -7.24 6.68
CA ILE A 8 6.40 -6.40 7.21
C ILE A 8 5.22 -6.47 6.25
N VAL A 9 4.02 -6.64 6.81
CA VAL A 9 2.80 -6.79 6.05
C VAL A 9 1.82 -5.68 6.43
N THR A 10 1.28 -4.99 5.43
CA THR A 10 0.28 -3.93 5.59
C THR A 10 -0.76 -4.01 4.48
N PRO A 11 -1.98 -3.46 4.63
CA PRO A 11 -2.80 -3.14 3.46
C PRO A 11 -2.00 -2.23 2.51
N THR A 12 -2.10 -2.43 1.20
CA THR A 12 -1.40 -1.59 0.23
C THR A 12 -1.96 -0.16 0.24
N SER A 13 -3.29 -0.04 0.23
CA SER A 13 -3.99 1.24 0.38
C SER A 13 -4.78 1.23 1.68
N PRO A 14 -4.67 2.28 2.52
CA PRO A 14 -5.40 2.37 3.79
C PRO A 14 -6.86 2.82 3.62
N VAL A 15 -7.36 2.91 2.38
CA VAL A 15 -8.73 3.38 2.10
C VAL A 15 -9.73 2.26 2.35
N ALA A 16 -10.53 2.40 3.41
CA ALA A 16 -11.38 1.33 3.94
C ALA A 16 -12.71 1.09 3.20
N THR A 17 -13.21 2.06 2.43
CA THR A 17 -14.53 2.02 1.79
C THR A 17 -14.47 1.79 0.29
N ALA A 18 -13.86 2.73 -0.45
CA ALA A 18 -13.68 2.63 -1.89
C ALA A 18 -12.47 3.46 -2.32
N PRO A 19 -11.71 3.05 -3.35
CA PRO A 19 -10.67 3.88 -3.94
C PRO A 19 -11.25 5.24 -4.37
N PRO A 20 -10.50 6.34 -4.21
CA PRO A 20 -10.95 7.64 -4.72
C PRO A 20 -11.20 7.58 -6.23
N THR A 21 -12.21 8.30 -6.67
CA THR A 21 -12.51 8.46 -8.10
C THR A 21 -11.52 9.41 -8.76
N ILE A 22 -11.52 9.43 -10.09
CA ILE A 22 -10.75 10.40 -10.87
C ILE A 22 -11.15 11.84 -10.48
N SER A 23 -12.45 12.10 -10.33
CA SER A 23 -12.98 13.42 -9.94
C SER A 23 -12.49 13.86 -8.56
N ASP A 24 -12.35 12.94 -7.61
CA ASP A 24 -11.81 13.24 -6.28
C ASP A 24 -10.36 13.75 -6.40
N PHE A 25 -9.53 13.05 -7.18
CA PHE A 25 -8.14 13.47 -7.44
C PHE A 25 -8.07 14.81 -8.18
N ASP A 26 -8.88 15.01 -9.22
CA ASP A 26 -8.96 16.28 -9.94
C ASP A 26 -9.25 17.46 -9.00
N ALA A 27 -10.21 17.28 -8.08
CA ALA A 27 -10.53 18.29 -7.08
C ALA A 27 -9.34 18.57 -6.16
N ALA A 28 -8.68 17.53 -5.66
CA ALA A 28 -7.54 17.67 -4.74
C ALA A 28 -6.29 18.32 -5.37
N TYR A 29 -6.12 18.22 -6.69
CA TYR A 29 -5.03 18.91 -7.40
C TYR A 29 -5.38 20.35 -7.79
N LYS A 30 -6.65 20.66 -8.06
CA LYS A 30 -7.11 22.02 -8.39
C LYS A 30 -7.16 22.91 -7.16
N GLU A 31 -7.65 22.38 -6.06
CA GLU A 31 -7.83 23.08 -4.79
C GLU A 31 -7.01 22.38 -3.69
N PRO A 32 -5.68 22.58 -3.65
CA PRO A 32 -4.84 21.88 -2.69
C PRO A 32 -5.19 22.30 -1.26
N SER A 33 -5.45 21.30 -0.40
CA SER A 33 -5.55 21.50 1.04
C SER A 33 -4.30 22.19 1.60
N PHE A 34 -4.44 22.77 2.80
CA PHE A 34 -3.31 23.30 3.56
C PHE A 34 -2.15 22.29 3.64
N PRO A 35 -0.90 22.77 3.65
CA PRO A 35 0.27 21.89 3.82
C PRO A 35 0.09 20.99 5.04
N ASN A 36 0.22 19.68 4.83
CA ASN A 36 0.08 18.62 5.85
C ASN A 36 -1.34 18.36 6.35
N ASP A 37 -2.39 18.70 5.59
CA ASP A 37 -3.74 18.19 5.87
C ASP A 37 -3.74 16.64 5.91
N PRO A 38 -4.06 16.01 7.05
CA PRO A 38 -4.10 14.56 7.15
C PRO A 38 -5.23 13.93 6.34
N ASN A 39 -6.22 14.72 5.90
CA ASN A 39 -7.34 14.27 5.07
C ASN A 39 -7.10 14.48 3.58
N ASP A 40 -5.95 15.02 3.17
CA ASP A 40 -5.59 15.14 1.77
C ASP A 40 -5.54 13.75 1.13
N ILE A 41 -6.45 13.49 0.19
CA ILE A 41 -6.58 12.17 -0.45
C ILE A 41 -5.29 11.72 -1.14
N ARG A 42 -4.46 12.66 -1.62
CA ARG A 42 -3.17 12.36 -2.25
C ARG A 42 -2.19 11.77 -1.24
N ARG A 43 -2.27 12.20 0.02
CA ARG A 43 -1.49 11.64 1.13
C ARG A 43 -2.12 10.36 1.65
N LEU A 44 -3.44 10.32 1.78
CA LEU A 44 -4.15 9.15 2.29
C LEU A 44 -3.85 7.91 1.46
N VAL A 45 -3.90 7.99 0.13
CA VAL A 45 -3.63 6.83 -0.74
C VAL A 45 -2.19 6.34 -0.70
N LEU A 46 -1.23 7.22 -0.38
CA LEU A 46 0.21 6.89 -0.32
C LEU A 46 0.71 6.59 1.10
N ARG A 47 -0.13 6.74 2.13
CA ARG A 47 0.31 6.67 3.53
C ARG A 47 1.01 5.35 3.88
N ASN A 48 0.59 4.24 3.28
CA ASN A 48 1.17 2.92 3.52
C ASN A 48 2.32 2.57 2.57
N THR A 49 2.45 3.20 1.40
CA THR A 49 3.49 2.88 0.41
C THR A 49 4.68 3.84 0.52
N SER A 50 4.42 5.12 0.74
CA SER A 50 5.44 6.18 0.78
C SER A 50 6.58 5.97 1.78
N PRO A 51 6.39 5.36 2.97
CA PRO A 51 7.53 5.06 3.84
C PRO A 51 8.50 4.07 3.18
N PHE A 52 7.99 3.03 2.51
CA PHE A 52 8.81 1.99 1.89
C PHE A 52 9.56 2.52 0.68
N ASP A 53 8.92 3.36 -0.15
CA ASP A 53 9.57 4.07 -1.26
C ASP A 53 10.71 4.96 -0.77
N LYS A 54 10.46 5.71 0.32
CA LYS A 54 11.45 6.63 0.89
C LYS A 54 12.70 5.91 1.43
N TYR A 55 12.53 4.70 1.94
CA TYR A 55 13.63 3.88 2.46
C TYR A 55 14.18 2.87 1.44
N GLY A 56 13.64 2.84 0.21
CA GLY A 56 14.09 1.92 -0.84
C GLY A 56 13.89 0.44 -0.49
N LEU A 57 12.84 0.12 0.28
CA LEU A 57 12.59 -1.25 0.73
C LEU A 57 11.94 -2.08 -0.40
N PRO A 58 12.45 -3.29 -0.68
CA PRO A 58 11.81 -4.17 -1.65
C PRO A 58 10.41 -4.54 -1.19
N THR A 59 9.42 -4.23 -2.03
CA THR A 59 8.01 -4.29 -1.66
C THR A 59 7.18 -4.85 -2.82
N VAL A 60 6.22 -5.72 -2.50
CA VAL A 60 5.28 -6.30 -3.48
C VAL A 60 3.85 -6.21 -2.97
N SER A 61 2.90 -5.92 -3.87
CA SER A 61 1.47 -5.92 -3.57
C SER A 61 0.79 -7.13 -4.22
N VAL A 62 0.05 -7.90 -3.43
CA VAL A 62 -0.72 -9.06 -3.88
C VAL A 62 -2.21 -8.87 -3.62
N PRO A 63 -3.12 -9.31 -4.51
CA PRO A 63 -4.56 -9.28 -4.25
C PRO A 63 -4.86 -10.15 -3.03
N CYS A 64 -5.65 -9.68 -2.07
CA CYS A 64 -5.98 -10.44 -0.86
C CYS A 64 -7.48 -10.58 -0.58
N GLY A 65 -8.32 -10.10 -1.50
CA GLY A 65 -9.77 -10.21 -1.40
C GLY A 65 -10.48 -9.05 -2.07
N TYR A 66 -11.76 -8.91 -1.76
CA TYR A 66 -12.61 -7.83 -2.25
C TYR A 66 -13.34 -7.15 -1.10
N THR A 67 -13.60 -5.85 -1.24
CA THR A 67 -14.50 -5.13 -0.34
C THR A 67 -15.93 -5.67 -0.48
N ARG A 68 -16.82 -5.28 0.44
CA ARG A 68 -18.26 -5.63 0.35
C ARG A 68 -18.92 -5.13 -0.94
N THR A 69 -18.35 -4.10 -1.58
CA THR A 69 -18.82 -3.54 -2.85
C THR A 69 -18.15 -4.16 -4.07
N GLY A 70 -17.31 -5.20 -3.89
CA GLY A 70 -16.69 -5.94 -4.98
C GLY A 70 -15.41 -5.30 -5.53
N LEU A 71 -14.80 -4.36 -4.81
CA LEU A 71 -13.55 -3.69 -5.24
C LEU A 71 -12.33 -4.46 -4.72
N PRO A 72 -11.23 -4.57 -5.49
CA PRO A 72 -10.07 -5.37 -5.10
C PRO A 72 -9.33 -4.75 -3.90
N MET A 73 -8.91 -5.60 -2.97
CA MET A 73 -8.04 -5.23 -1.85
C MET A 73 -6.62 -5.80 -2.07
N GLY A 74 -5.61 -4.98 -1.77
CA GLY A 74 -4.20 -5.35 -1.85
C GLY A 74 -3.56 -5.51 -0.49
N LEU A 75 -2.70 -6.52 -0.38
CA LEU A 75 -1.79 -6.74 0.74
C LEU A 75 -0.36 -6.46 0.29
N GLN A 76 0.30 -5.54 0.97
CA GLN A 76 1.68 -5.16 0.75
C GLN A 76 2.60 -5.97 1.65
N ILE A 77 3.66 -6.52 1.07
CA ILE A 77 4.71 -7.29 1.74
C ILE A 77 6.03 -6.59 1.45
N ALA A 78 6.73 -6.13 2.49
CA ALA A 78 8.02 -5.48 2.39
C ALA A 78 9.10 -6.28 3.13
N ALA A 79 10.29 -6.38 2.55
CA ALA A 79 11.44 -7.04 3.17
C ALA A 79 12.60 -6.05 3.42
N SER A 80 13.66 -6.55 4.03
CA SER A 80 14.91 -5.79 4.25
C SER A 80 15.54 -5.31 2.94
N PRO A 81 16.35 -4.25 2.95
CA PRO A 81 17.09 -3.82 1.77
C PRO A 81 17.90 -4.95 1.12
N GLY A 82 17.72 -5.17 -0.19
CA GLY A 82 18.40 -6.22 -0.96
C GLY A 82 17.75 -7.61 -0.91
N GLU A 83 16.67 -7.78 -0.14
CA GLU A 83 15.97 -9.06 0.04
C GLU A 83 14.72 -9.20 -0.84
N ASP A 84 14.80 -8.78 -2.10
CA ASP A 84 13.70 -8.87 -3.08
C ASP A 84 13.14 -10.29 -3.22
N ALA A 85 14.03 -11.30 -3.16
CA ALA A 85 13.66 -12.70 -3.23
C ALA A 85 12.76 -13.13 -2.05
N VAL A 86 12.97 -12.56 -0.86
CA VAL A 86 12.15 -12.85 0.33
C VAL A 86 10.75 -12.26 0.13
N ALA A 87 10.65 -10.98 -0.23
CA ALA A 87 9.36 -10.33 -0.48
C ALA A 87 8.57 -11.08 -1.58
N HIS A 88 9.25 -11.44 -2.68
CA HIS A 88 8.64 -12.18 -3.79
C HIS A 88 8.22 -13.60 -3.40
N GLY A 89 9.06 -14.32 -2.65
CA GLY A 89 8.77 -15.68 -2.20
C GLY A 89 7.52 -15.76 -1.32
N VAL A 90 7.39 -14.82 -0.37
CA VAL A 90 6.19 -14.72 0.49
C VAL A 90 4.95 -14.39 -0.34
N ALA A 91 5.04 -13.47 -1.30
CA ALA A 91 3.95 -13.14 -2.21
C ALA A 91 3.49 -14.33 -3.07
N GLN A 92 4.43 -15.13 -3.58
CA GLN A 92 4.09 -16.35 -4.31
C GLN A 92 3.38 -17.38 -3.43
N ALA A 93 3.83 -17.56 -2.17
CA ALA A 93 3.17 -18.46 -1.23
C ALA A 93 1.71 -18.02 -0.96
N LYS A 94 1.46 -16.71 -0.77
CA LYS A 94 0.10 -16.16 -0.61
C LYS A 94 -0.81 -16.46 -1.80
N THR A 95 -0.26 -16.47 -3.01
CA THR A 95 -1.05 -16.74 -4.23
C THR A 95 -1.48 -18.20 -4.32
N LYS A 96 -0.69 -19.14 -3.77
CA LYS A 96 -0.98 -20.58 -3.78
C LYS A 96 -2.05 -21.03 -2.79
N ILE A 97 -2.37 -20.20 -1.81
CA ILE A 97 -3.34 -20.50 -0.72
C ILE A 97 -4.67 -19.75 -0.87
N GLY A 98 -4.88 -19.07 -2.00
CA GLY A 98 -6.07 -18.27 -2.30
C GLY A 98 -7.09 -18.99 -3.17
#